data_AF-A0A937PC09-F1
#
_entry.id   AF-A0A937PC09-F1
#
_cell.length_a   1.000
_cell.length_b   1.000
_cell.length_c   1.000
_cell.angle_alpha   90.00
_cell.angle_beta   90.00
_cell.angle_gamma   90.00
#
_symmetry.space_group_name_H-M   'P 1'
#
loop_
_entity.id
_entity.type
_entity.pdbx_description
1 polymer ?
#
loop_
_entity_poly.entity_id
_entity_poly.type
_entity_poly.pdbx_seq_one_letter_code
_entity_poly.pdbx_strand_id
1 'polypeptide(L)'
;MLKIAFNAGAVSATHYRDLFRDKTPQEISRRIRGLRNKNLLLSHAEGSRKYVINLKAGLLRFGIMEALDQQGFLPPQLPVNP
;
A
#
# COMPACT_ATOMS: atom_id res chain seq x y z
N MET A 1 -7.10 -1.57 2.05
CA MET A 1 -6.16 -1.18 3.14
C MET A 1 -5.37 0.08 2.80
N LEU A 2 -4.59 0.12 1.71
CA LEU A 2 -3.76 1.30 1.39
C LEU A 2 -4.58 2.59 1.24
N LYS A 3 -5.76 2.57 0.62
CA LYS A 3 -6.65 3.74 0.56
C LYS A 3 -7.01 4.31 1.96
N ILE A 4 -7.26 3.44 2.94
CA ILE A 4 -7.52 3.85 4.33
C ILE A 4 -6.25 4.46 4.94
N ALA A 5 -5.10 3.84 4.70
CA ALA A 5 -3.81 4.34 5.17
C ALA A 5 -3.45 5.71 4.58
N PHE A 6 -3.78 5.94 3.31
CA PHE A 6 -3.58 7.23 2.64
C PHE A 6 -4.46 8.30 3.26
N ASN A 7 -5.77 8.03 3.38
CA ASN A 7 -6.74 9.00 3.89
C ASN A 7 -6.50 9.38 5.36
N ALA A 8 -6.08 8.42 6.19
CA ALA A 8 -5.85 8.65 7.61
C ALA A 8 -4.47 9.27 7.93
N GLY A 9 -3.52 9.26 6.97
CA GLY A 9 -2.14 9.72 7.16
C GLY A 9 -1.27 8.78 8.01
N ALA A 10 -1.81 8.28 9.13
CA ALA A 10 -1.20 7.26 9.97
C ALA A 10 -2.25 6.28 10.50
N VAL A 11 -1.97 4.98 10.39
CA VAL A 11 -2.93 3.91 10.68
C VAL A 11 -2.42 2.89 11.66
N SER A 12 -3.35 2.30 12.39
CA SER A 12 -3.15 1.17 13.31
C SER A 12 -4.16 0.07 12.99
N ALA A 13 -4.11 -1.06 13.70
CA ALA A 13 -5.07 -2.15 13.51
C ALA A 13 -6.53 -1.71 13.67
N THR A 14 -6.81 -0.72 14.53
CA THR A 14 -8.19 -0.24 14.76
C THR A 14 -8.79 0.45 13.53
N HIS A 15 -7.97 1.14 12.73
CA HIS A 15 -8.42 1.80 11.50
C HIS A 15 -8.91 0.81 10.42
N TYR A 16 -8.56 -0.47 10.55
CA TYR A 16 -8.96 -1.50 9.60
C TYR A 16 -10.10 -2.38 10.12
N ARG A 17 -10.62 -2.12 11.32
CA ARG A 17 -11.65 -2.97 11.94
C ARG A 17 -12.93 -2.99 11.10
N ASP A 18 -13.33 -1.84 10.55
CA ASP A 18 -14.53 -1.74 9.71
C ASP A 18 -14.38 -2.43 8.35
N LEU A 19 -13.14 -2.53 7.85
CA LEU A 19 -12.80 -3.24 6.61
C LEU A 19 -12.80 -4.76 6.80
N PHE A 20 -12.54 -5.24 8.02
CA PHE A 20 -12.41 -6.66 8.34
C PHE A 20 -13.25 -7.02 9.58
N ARG A 21 -14.57 -6.92 9.44
CA ARG A 21 -15.52 -7.16 10.54
C ARG A 21 -15.50 -8.60 11.07
N ASP A 22 -15.08 -9.54 10.24
CA ASP A 22 -14.99 -10.97 10.51
C ASP A 22 -13.59 -11.42 10.99
N LYS A 23 -12.63 -10.50 11.15
CA LYS A 23 -11.24 -10.82 11.49
C LYS A 23 -10.89 -10.37 12.89
N THR A 24 -10.07 -11.18 13.54
CA THR A 24 -9.45 -10.84 14.82
C THR A 24 -8.41 -9.71 14.65
N PRO A 25 -8.13 -8.93 15.72
CA PRO A 25 -7.07 -7.93 15.70
C PRO A 25 -5.69 -8.50 15.30
N GLN A 26 -5.42 -9.75 15.65
CA GLN A 26 -4.19 -10.47 15.32
C GLN A 26 -4.07 -10.72 13.82
N GLU A 27 -5.14 -11.13 13.15
CA GLU A 27 -5.17 -11.31 11.70
C GLU A 27 -4.98 -10.00 10.95
N ILE A 28 -5.64 -8.93 11.42
CA ILE A 28 -5.44 -7.57 10.88
C ILE A 28 -3.97 -7.16 11.03
N SER A 29 -3.37 -7.42 12.19
CA SER A 29 -1.95 -7.12 12.45
C SER A 29 -1.01 -7.91 11.53
N ARG A 30 -1.31 -9.19 11.25
CA ARG A 30 -0.57 -10.00 10.27
C ARG A 30 -0.66 -9.40 8.85
N ARG A 31 -1.83 -8.90 8.46
CA ARG A 31 -2.01 -8.22 7.16
C ARG A 31 -1.21 -6.93 7.07
N ILE A 32 -1.22 -6.11 8.14
CA ILE A 32 -0.38 -4.91 8.22
C ILE A 32 1.11 -5.29 8.10
N ARG A 33 1.55 -6.35 8.78
CA ARG A 33 2.91 -6.87 8.66
C ARG A 33 3.22 -7.25 7.20
N GLY A 34 2.30 -7.90 6.49
CA GLY A 34 2.46 -8.20 5.07
C GLY A 34 2.70 -6.96 4.20
N LEU A 35 1.99 -5.85 4.47
CA LEU A 35 2.21 -4.58 3.77
C LEU A 35 3.58 -3.97 4.12
N ARG A 36 4.02 -4.08 5.38
CA ARG A 36 5.37 -3.64 5.80
C ARG A 36 6.47 -4.45 5.13
N ASN A 37 6.32 -5.77 5.04
CA ASN A 37 7.28 -6.65 4.37
C ASN A 37 7.42 -6.32 2.89
N LYS A 38 6.35 -5.82 2.25
CA LYS A 38 6.35 -5.29 0.89
C LYS A 38 6.85 -3.83 0.78
N ASN A 39 7.35 -3.28 1.89
CA ASN A 39 7.78 -1.89 2.01
C ASN A 39 6.70 -0.85 1.65
N LEU A 40 5.42 -1.21 1.74
CA LEU A 40 4.28 -0.31 1.42
C LEU A 40 3.87 0.54 2.62
N LEU A 41 4.16 0.06 3.82
CA LEU A 41 3.91 0.76 5.08
C LEU A 41 5.22 0.83 5.87
N LEU A 42 5.49 2.00 6.46
CA LEU A 42 6.60 2.22 7.40
C LEU A 42 6.05 2.46 8.80
N SER A 43 6.82 2.11 9.83
CA SER A 43 6.49 2.53 11.19
C SER A 43 6.58 4.05 11.27
N HIS A 44 5.59 4.70 11.88
CA HIS A 44 5.60 6.15 12.05
C HIS A 44 6.74 6.58 12.98
N ALA A 45 6.95 5.85 14.06
CA ALA A 45 8.06 6.00 15.00
C ALA A 45 8.56 4.63 15.47
N GLU A 46 9.76 4.57 16.01
CA GLU A 46 10.33 3.36 16.61
C GLU A 46 9.42 2.84 17.74
N GLY A 47 9.21 1.53 17.81
CA GLY A 47 8.29 0.89 18.76
C GLY A 47 6.79 1.19 18.54
N SER A 48 6.43 2.12 17.67
CA SER A 48 5.02 2.50 17.47
C SER A 48 4.22 1.44 16.71
N ARG A 49 2.96 1.26 17.11
CA ARG A 49 1.95 0.47 16.39
C ARG A 49 1.15 1.32 15.38
N LYS A 50 1.75 2.42 14.92
CA LYS A 50 1.21 3.32 13.90
C LYS A 50 2.09 3.24 12.65
N TYR A 51 1.45 3.24 11.50
CA TYR A 51 2.12 3.04 10.22
C TYR A 51 1.67 4.09 9.21
N VAL A 52 2.60 4.55 8.38
CA VAL A 52 2.35 5.51 7.31
C VAL A 52 2.61 4.86 5.96
N ILE A 53 1.95 5.33 4.90
CA ILE A 53 2.25 4.85 3.55
C ILE A 53 3.65 5.26 3.13
N ASN A 54 4.37 4.31 2.54
CA ASN A 54 5.63 4.58 1.87
C ASN A 54 5.37 4.94 0.40
N LEU A 55 5.20 6.23 0.10
CA LEU A 55 5.04 6.69 -1.29
C LEU A 55 6.30 6.43 -2.16
N LYS A 56 7.46 6.17 -1.54
CA LYS A 56 8.69 5.81 -2.23
C LYS A 56 8.78 4.32 -2.57
N ALA A 57 7.81 3.49 -2.17
CA ALA A 57 7.78 2.07 -2.48
C ALA A 57 7.69 1.84 -3.99
N GLY A 58 8.59 1.02 -4.54
CA GLY A 58 8.60 0.71 -5.98
C GLY A 58 7.29 0.10 -6.48
N LEU A 59 6.60 -0.67 -5.64
CA LEU A 59 5.32 -1.27 -5.99
C LEU A 59 4.22 -0.23 -6.25
N LEU A 60 4.24 0.92 -5.57
CA LEU A 60 3.27 1.99 -5.85
C LEU A 60 3.58 2.67 -7.19
N ARG A 61 4.85 2.78 -7.57
CA ARG A 61 5.24 3.30 -8.88
C ARG A 61 4.73 2.41 -10.01
N PHE A 62 4.83 1.09 -9.86
CA PHE A 62 4.26 0.17 -10.86
C PHE A 62 2.75 0.36 -11.03
N GLY A 63 2.00 0.51 -9.93
CA GLY A 63 0.57 0.80 -10.02
C GLY A 63 0.25 2.15 -10.67
N ILE A 64 1.07 3.18 -10.45
CA ILE A 64 0.94 4.47 -11.15
C ILE A 64 1.22 4.28 -12.65
N MET A 65 2.29 3.58 -13.01
CA MET A 65 2.63 3.31 -14.41
C MET A 65 1.51 2.53 -15.12
N GLU A 66 0.95 1.51 -14.47
CA GLU A 66 -0.18 0.74 -14.99
C GLU A 66 -1.43 1.62 -15.18
N ALA A 67 -1.75 2.48 -14.21
CA ALA A 67 -2.88 3.40 -14.33
C ALA A 67 -2.67 4.41 -15.48
N LEU A 68 -1.44 4.89 -15.70
CA LEU A 68 -1.11 5.76 -16.82
C LEU A 68 -1.21 5.02 -18.16
N ASP A 69 -0.78 3.76 -18.22
CA ASP A 69 -0.86 2.91 -19.43
C ASP A 69 -2.31 2.67 -19.84
N GLN A 70 -3.17 2.36 -18.87
CA GLN A 70 -4.61 2.16 -19.09
C GLN A 70 -5.33 3.40 -19.63
N GLN A 71 -4.79 4.60 -19.40
CA GLN A 71 -5.32 5.86 -19.91
C GLN A 71 -4.65 6.29 -21.24
N GLY A 72 -3.77 5.46 -21.80
CA GLY A 72 -3.02 5.79 -23.02
C GLY A 72 -2.03 6.94 -22.83
N PHE A 73 -1.63 7.22 -21.58
CA PHE A 73 -0.71 8.31 -21.26
C PHE A 73 0.75 7.90 -21.46
N LEU A 74 1.05 6.61 -21.46
CA LEU A 74 2.39 6.12 -21.75
C LEU A 74 2.67 6.18 -23.25
N PRO A 75 3.91 6.53 -23.65
CA PRO A 75 4.28 6.54 -25.06
C PRO A 75 4.14 5.13 -25.66
N PRO A 76 3.82 5.02 -26.96
CA PRO A 76 3.80 3.74 -27.64
C PRO A 76 5.15 3.05 -27.45
N GLN A 77 5.10 1.80 -27.02
CA GLN A 77 6.31 1.01 -26.78
C GLN A 77 7.00 0.77 -28.12
N LEU A 78 8.31 1.04 -28.19
CA LEU A 78 9.10 0.73 -29.38
C LEU A 78 8.98 -0.78 -29.67
N PRO A 79 8.87 -1.19 -30.94
CA PRO A 79 8.84 -2.61 -31.28
C PRO A 79 10.09 -3.28 -30.75
N VAL A 80 9.90 -4.28 -29.89
CA VAL A 80 10.97 -5.16 -29.45
C VAL A 80 11.33 -6.01 -30.66
N ASN A 81 12.48 -5.76 -31.27
CA ASN A 81 12.99 -6.63 -32.34
C ASN A 81 13.13 -8.05 -31.77
N PRO A 82 12.62 -9.07 -32.47
CA PRO A 82 12.67 -10.47 -32.02
C PRO A 82 14.09 -11.00 -31.88
#